data_AF-A0AAJ7S389-F1
#
_entry.id   AF-A0AAJ7S389-F1
#
_cell.length_a   1.000
_cell.length_b   1.000
_cell.length_c   1.000
_cell.angle_alpha   90.00
_cell.angle_beta   90.00
_cell.angle_gamma   90.00
#
_symmetry.space_group_name_H-M   'P 1'
#
loop_
_entity.id
_entity.type
_entity.pdbx_description
1 polymer ?
#
loop_
_entity_poly.entity_id
_entity_poly.type
_entity_poly.pdbx_seq_one_letter_code
_entity_poly.pdbx_strand_id
1 'polypeptide(L)'
;MAVIILNRLDKQKDRVEISSEQLAKACDVAEQLKKELQRPVRVLGWYHSHPHITVCPSHVDCRTQTSYQMMDPSFVGLIFSVFSENKESKEQEISLICFQSHNDKEVEIPLEIVHTPMISNTCLKTMTDLIKIFVQEEEEMAETCKDQQDILVNIHNDAVRTRALVHITDIITKPLILTFEKRLALNKLRAAYLRKQLQELQGVCNG
;
A
#
# COMPACT_ATOMS: atom_id res chain seq x y z
N MET A 1 3.45 6.61 -11.20
CA MET A 1 2.67 6.82 -9.97
C MET A 1 3.52 6.35 -8.80
N ALA A 2 3.45 7.04 -7.66
CA ALA A 2 4.06 6.60 -6.41
C ALA A 2 2.96 6.66 -5.33
N VAL A 3 3.02 5.77 -4.35
CA VAL A 3 2.12 5.76 -3.19
C VAL A 3 2.97 5.78 -1.93
N ILE A 4 2.40 6.31 -0.85
CA ILE A 4 3.02 6.35 0.47
C ILE A 4 2.11 5.57 1.40
N ILE A 5 2.69 4.62 2.12
CA ILE A 5 2.00 3.88 3.17
C ILE A 5 2.10 4.70 4.44
N LEU A 6 0.97 4.99 5.07
CA LEU A 6 0.89 5.75 6.31
C LEU A 6 0.57 4.82 7.48
N ASN A 7 1.18 5.08 8.64
CA ASN A 7 0.81 4.41 9.87
C ASN A 7 -0.54 4.96 10.36
N ARG A 8 -1.51 4.08 10.62
CA ARG A 8 -2.82 4.45 11.14
C ARG A 8 -2.85 4.22 12.65
N LEU A 9 -2.71 5.30 13.40
CA LEU A 9 -2.71 5.25 14.87
C LEU A 9 -4.13 5.04 15.45
N ASP A 10 -5.17 5.53 14.76
CA ASP A 10 -6.55 5.33 15.19
C ASP A 10 -7.13 4.01 14.65
N LYS A 11 -7.42 3.06 15.54
CA LYS A 11 -7.92 1.73 15.20
C LYS A 11 -9.45 1.61 15.26
N GLN A 12 -10.19 2.72 15.44
CA GLN A 12 -11.66 2.70 15.45
C GLN A 12 -12.26 2.23 14.12
N LYS A 13 -13.40 1.54 14.17
CA LYS A 13 -14.11 1.12 12.95
C LYS A 13 -14.60 2.34 12.18
N ASP A 14 -14.50 2.31 10.84
CA ASP A 14 -15.01 3.33 9.91
C ASP A 14 -14.39 4.74 10.03
N ARG A 15 -13.37 4.94 10.88
CA ARG A 15 -12.68 6.23 11.06
C ARG A 15 -11.30 6.22 10.42
N VAL A 16 -11.22 6.58 9.14
CA VAL A 16 -9.96 6.71 8.40
C VAL A 16 -9.73 8.17 8.06
N GLU A 17 -8.87 8.82 8.84
CA GLU A 17 -8.49 10.23 8.66
C GLU A 17 -6.96 10.30 8.57
N ILE A 18 -6.44 11.00 7.56
CA ILE A 18 -5.01 11.35 7.46
C ILE A 18 -4.80 12.65 8.21
N SER A 19 -3.87 12.67 9.17
CA SER A 19 -3.57 13.86 9.96
C SER A 19 -2.85 14.94 9.13
N SER A 20 -2.92 16.19 9.58
CA SER A 20 -2.22 17.30 8.91
C SER A 20 -0.70 17.08 8.85
N GLU A 21 -0.11 16.47 9.88
CA GLU A 21 1.31 16.11 9.91
C GLU A 21 1.66 15.03 8.89
N GLN A 22 0.77 14.06 8.69
CA GLN A 22 0.95 13.00 7.69
C GLN A 22 0.84 13.55 6.26
N LEU A 23 -0.10 14.46 6.02
CA LEU A 23 -0.21 15.17 4.74
C LEU A 23 1.03 16.03 4.47
N ALA A 24 1.53 16.76 5.46
CA ALA A 24 2.75 17.55 5.33
C ALA A 24 3.96 16.67 4.96
N LYS A 25 4.15 15.54 5.65
CA LYS A 25 5.19 14.55 5.32
C LYS A 25 5.04 14.00 3.90
N ALA A 26 3.81 13.74 3.45
CA ALA A 26 3.55 13.28 2.09
C ALA A 26 3.91 14.35 1.04
N CYS A 27 3.66 15.63 1.32
CA CYS A 27 4.09 16.75 0.49
C CYS A 27 5.61 16.86 0.41
N ASP A 28 6.33 16.67 1.52
CA ASP A 28 7.80 16.67 1.53
C ASP A 28 8.38 15.54 0.66
N VAL A 29 7.80 14.34 0.76
CA VAL A 29 8.17 13.20 -0.10
C VAL A 29 7.86 13.49 -1.57
N ALA A 30 6.74 14.15 -1.88
CA ALA A 30 6.40 14.54 -3.24
C ALA A 30 7.42 15.55 -3.82
N GLU A 31 7.87 16.52 -3.04
CA GLU A 31 8.92 17.47 -3.46
C GLU A 31 10.28 16.79 -3.65
N GLN A 32 10.62 15.79 -2.83
CA GLN A 32 11.82 14.98 -3.06
C GLN A 32 11.70 14.19 -4.37
N LEU A 33 10.58 13.50 -4.60
CA LEU A 33 10.35 12.72 -5.82
C LEU A 33 10.33 13.59 -7.08
N LYS A 34 9.83 14.82 -6.99
CA LYS A 34 9.88 15.80 -8.08
C LYS A 34 11.31 16.10 -8.52
N LYS A 35 12.24 16.25 -7.57
CA LYS A 35 13.67 16.46 -7.85
C LYS A 35 14.30 15.21 -8.46
N GLU A 36 14.03 14.03 -7.90
CA GLU A 36 14.60 12.76 -8.37
C GLU A 36 14.10 12.35 -9.77
N LEU A 37 12.81 12.54 -10.04
CA LEU A 37 12.17 12.13 -11.29
C LEU A 37 12.17 13.22 -12.37
N GLN A 38 12.65 14.42 -12.04
CA GLN A 38 12.67 15.60 -12.92
C GLN A 38 11.32 15.87 -13.61
N ARG A 39 10.22 15.68 -12.87
CA ARG A 39 8.86 15.93 -13.35
C ARG A 39 7.99 16.48 -12.24
N PRO A 40 6.90 17.20 -12.55
CA PRO A 40 5.93 17.62 -11.54
C PRO A 40 5.37 16.42 -10.76
N VAL A 41 5.51 16.44 -9.44
CA VAL A 41 4.92 15.46 -8.52
C VAL A 41 4.23 16.24 -7.41
N ARG A 42 3.00 15.83 -7.07
CA ARG A 42 2.21 16.37 -5.96
C ARG A 42 1.34 15.26 -5.39
N VAL A 43 0.81 15.46 -4.19
CA VAL A 43 -0.22 14.58 -3.63
C VAL A 43 -1.52 14.81 -4.41
N LEU A 44 -2.13 13.72 -4.91
CA LEU A 44 -3.33 13.76 -5.76
C LEU A 44 -4.57 13.19 -5.10
N GLY A 45 -4.40 12.46 -4.00
CA GLY A 45 -5.47 11.68 -3.43
C GLY A 45 -5.00 10.84 -2.26
N TRP A 46 -5.89 9.99 -1.80
CA TRP A 46 -5.69 9.06 -0.70
C TRP A 46 -6.31 7.71 -1.04
N TYR A 47 -5.95 6.68 -0.29
CA TYR A 47 -6.54 5.37 -0.43
C TYR A 47 -6.65 4.64 0.91
N HIS A 48 -7.64 3.76 1.02
CA HIS A 48 -7.77 2.83 2.13
C HIS A 48 -8.40 1.50 1.69
N SER A 49 -8.46 0.55 2.61
CA SER A 49 -9.00 -0.78 2.36
C SER A 49 -10.28 -1.04 3.16
N HIS A 50 -11.20 -1.78 2.54
CA HIS A 50 -12.46 -2.28 3.10
C HIS A 50 -12.39 -3.81 3.25
N PRO A 51 -11.84 -4.34 4.35
CA PRO A 51 -11.79 -5.77 4.57
C PRO A 51 -13.18 -6.33 4.88
N HIS A 52 -13.60 -7.36 4.13
CA HIS A 52 -14.88 -8.07 4.31
C HIS A 52 -16.15 -7.20 4.19
N ILE A 53 -16.03 -6.00 3.62
CA ILE A 53 -17.16 -5.09 3.38
C ILE A 53 -17.11 -4.59 1.93
N THR A 54 -18.21 -3.97 1.48
CA THR A 54 -18.36 -3.53 0.09
C THR A 54 -17.37 -2.41 -0.27
N VAL A 55 -17.11 -2.23 -1.56
CA VAL A 55 -16.23 -1.16 -2.06
C VAL A 55 -16.85 0.24 -1.97
N CYS A 56 -18.17 0.33 -1.73
CA CYS A 56 -18.88 1.59 -1.69
C CYS A 56 -18.35 2.50 -0.56
N PRO A 57 -18.09 3.79 -0.82
CA PRO A 57 -17.72 4.75 0.21
C PRO A 57 -18.78 4.82 1.31
N SER A 58 -18.34 4.83 2.57
CA SER A 58 -19.21 5.11 3.70
C SER A 58 -19.53 6.62 3.81
N HIS A 59 -20.50 6.98 4.63
CA HIS A 59 -20.77 8.39 4.95
C HIS A 59 -19.52 9.08 5.54
N VAL A 60 -18.70 8.36 6.32
CA VAL A 60 -17.47 8.94 6.88
C VAL A 60 -16.45 9.20 5.76
N ASP A 61 -16.30 8.25 4.84
CA ASP A 61 -15.41 8.41 3.68
C ASP A 61 -15.81 9.62 2.81
N CYS A 62 -17.10 9.78 2.52
CA CYS A 62 -17.63 10.93 1.77
C CYS A 62 -17.33 12.26 2.49
N ARG A 63 -17.55 12.34 3.80
CA ARG A 63 -17.28 13.55 4.59
C ARG A 63 -15.77 13.87 4.64
N THR A 64 -14.93 12.85 4.82
CA THR A 64 -13.46 13.01 4.79
C THR A 64 -13.01 13.48 3.41
N GLN A 65 -13.55 12.89 2.34
CA GLN A 65 -13.29 13.28 0.97
C GLN A 65 -13.74 14.72 0.67
N THR A 66 -14.92 15.16 1.13
CA THR A 66 -15.37 16.56 1.06
C THR A 66 -14.33 17.49 1.69
N SER A 67 -13.78 17.12 2.85
CA SER A 67 -12.77 17.89 3.57
C SER A 67 -11.46 18.01 2.78
N TYR A 68 -11.00 16.94 2.14
CA TYR A 68 -9.84 17.01 1.25
C TYR A 68 -10.10 17.84 -0.01
N GLN A 69 -11.31 17.80 -0.55
CA GLN A 69 -11.68 18.62 -1.71
C GLN A 69 -11.78 20.12 -1.42
N MET A 70 -11.93 20.52 -0.16
CA MET A 70 -11.78 21.94 0.23
C MET A 70 -10.35 22.44 0.05
N MET A 71 -9.34 21.56 0.17
CA MET A 71 -7.94 21.91 -0.05
C MET A 71 -7.53 21.80 -1.52
N ASP A 72 -8.02 20.77 -2.23
CA ASP A 72 -7.80 20.57 -3.66
C ASP A 72 -9.07 20.00 -4.31
N PRO A 73 -9.80 20.78 -5.13
CA PRO A 73 -11.03 20.31 -5.78
C PRO A 73 -10.85 19.05 -6.64
N SER A 74 -9.63 18.76 -7.09
CA SER A 74 -9.27 17.59 -7.90
C SER A 74 -8.80 16.38 -7.08
N PHE A 75 -8.81 16.46 -5.74
CA PHE A 75 -8.39 15.38 -4.87
C PHE A 75 -9.31 14.17 -5.02
N VAL A 76 -8.75 12.95 -5.10
CA VAL A 76 -9.53 11.71 -5.29
C VAL A 76 -9.33 10.73 -4.13
N GLY A 77 -10.36 9.94 -3.84
CA GLY A 77 -10.29 8.80 -2.93
C GLY A 77 -10.31 7.48 -3.69
N LEU A 78 -9.52 6.51 -3.23
CA LEU A 78 -9.53 5.13 -3.74
C LEU A 78 -9.88 4.15 -2.62
N ILE A 79 -10.80 3.22 -2.87
CA ILE A 79 -11.15 2.17 -1.90
C ILE A 79 -10.88 0.81 -2.51
N PHE A 80 -10.13 -0.01 -1.78
CA PHE A 80 -9.89 -1.42 -2.11
C PHE A 80 -10.72 -2.32 -1.20
N SER A 81 -11.79 -2.93 -1.73
CA SER A 81 -12.50 -4.00 -1.04
C SER A 81 -11.74 -5.31 -1.21
N VAL A 82 -11.42 -5.96 -0.09
CA VAL A 82 -10.57 -7.15 -0.04
C VAL A 82 -11.16 -8.19 0.90
N PHE A 83 -10.79 -9.46 0.69
CA PHE A 83 -11.29 -10.60 1.48
C PHE A 83 -12.81 -10.80 1.40
N SER A 84 -13.40 -10.49 0.24
CA SER A 84 -14.80 -10.80 -0.06
C SER A 84 -14.89 -12.20 -0.64
N GLU A 85 -15.50 -13.13 0.10
CA GLU A 85 -15.70 -14.52 -0.32
C GLU A 85 -17.19 -14.84 -0.41
N ASN A 86 -17.62 -15.39 -1.54
CA ASN A 86 -18.93 -16.02 -1.63
C ASN A 86 -18.88 -17.39 -0.93
N LYS A 87 -19.66 -17.55 0.15
CA LYS A 87 -19.64 -18.77 0.98
C LYS A 87 -20.04 -20.03 0.23
N GLU A 88 -20.90 -19.90 -0.77
CA GLU A 88 -21.42 -21.02 -1.57
C GLU A 88 -20.48 -21.38 -2.72
N SER A 89 -20.07 -20.39 -3.52
CA SER A 89 -19.21 -20.64 -4.69
C SER A 89 -17.71 -20.72 -4.39
N LYS A 90 -17.28 -20.28 -3.19
CA LYS A 90 -15.86 -20.11 -2.81
C LYS A 90 -15.08 -19.12 -3.67
N GLU A 91 -15.78 -18.32 -4.46
CA GLU A 91 -15.18 -17.27 -5.27
C GLU A 91 -14.72 -16.12 -4.38
N GLN A 92 -13.52 -15.61 -4.67
CA GLN A 92 -12.93 -14.45 -4.01
C GLN A 92 -13.05 -13.25 -4.93
N GLU A 93 -13.50 -12.13 -4.39
CA GLU A 93 -13.64 -10.87 -5.11
C GLU A 93 -12.74 -9.80 -4.48
N ILE A 94 -12.08 -9.03 -5.36
CA ILE A 94 -11.34 -7.82 -5.00
C ILE A 94 -11.86 -6.71 -5.91
N SER A 95 -12.32 -5.62 -5.32
CA SER A 95 -12.98 -4.53 -6.03
C SER A 95 -12.30 -3.20 -5.71
N LEU A 96 -12.16 -2.34 -6.71
CA LEU A 96 -11.53 -1.03 -6.61
C LEU A 96 -12.48 0.04 -7.16
N ILE A 97 -12.71 1.08 -6.38
CA ILE A 97 -13.44 2.28 -6.82
C ILE A 97 -12.56 3.52 -6.69
N CYS A 98 -12.73 4.47 -7.60
CA CYS A 98 -12.24 5.83 -7.48
C CYS A 98 -13.43 6.77 -7.35
N PHE A 99 -13.38 7.69 -6.40
CA PHE A 99 -14.51 8.57 -6.11
C PHE A 99 -14.07 9.97 -5.69
N GLN A 100 -14.99 10.90 -5.86
CA GLN A 100 -15.03 12.20 -5.20
C GLN A 100 -16.34 12.32 -4.41
N SER A 101 -16.46 13.34 -3.58
CA SER A 101 -17.70 13.69 -2.91
C SER A 101 -18.31 14.96 -3.50
N HIS A 102 -19.62 14.93 -3.74
CA HIS A 102 -20.43 16.09 -4.10
C HIS A 102 -21.67 16.13 -3.21
N ASN A 103 -21.83 17.20 -2.43
CA ASN A 103 -22.88 17.34 -1.41
C ASN A 103 -22.95 16.13 -0.44
N ASP A 104 -21.78 15.69 0.05
CA ASP A 104 -21.59 14.52 0.93
C ASP A 104 -22.08 13.18 0.35
N LYS A 105 -22.23 13.11 -0.98
CA LYS A 105 -22.52 11.88 -1.72
C LYS A 105 -21.36 11.49 -2.60
N GLU A 106 -21.11 10.20 -2.71
CA GLU A 106 -20.12 9.64 -3.60
C GLU A 106 -20.48 9.91 -5.06
N VAL A 107 -19.46 10.30 -5.83
CA VAL A 107 -19.50 10.38 -7.28
C VAL A 107 -18.33 9.56 -7.79
N GLU A 108 -18.64 8.50 -8.53
CA GLU A 108 -17.61 7.65 -9.13
C GLU A 108 -16.82 8.44 -10.18
N ILE A 109 -15.50 8.33 -10.11
CA ILE A 109 -14.57 8.92 -11.06
C ILE A 109 -14.02 7.79 -11.93
N PRO A 110 -14.08 7.90 -13.28
CA PRO A 110 -13.50 6.91 -14.17
C PRO A 110 -12.03 6.64 -13.84
N LEU A 111 -11.68 5.36 -13.65
CA LEU A 111 -10.34 4.91 -13.30
C LEU A 111 -9.80 3.99 -14.40
N GLU A 112 -8.58 4.29 -14.87
CA GLU A 112 -7.84 3.42 -15.78
C GLU A 112 -6.50 3.01 -15.15
N ILE A 113 -6.24 1.70 -15.11
CA ILE A 113 -4.94 1.18 -14.67
C ILE A 113 -3.99 1.14 -15.86
N VAL A 114 -3.16 2.18 -15.98
CA VAL A 114 -2.20 2.32 -17.08
C VAL A 114 -1.09 1.28 -16.97
N HIS A 115 -0.80 0.59 -18.08
CA HIS A 115 0.29 -0.37 -18.16
C HIS A 115 1.65 0.26 -17.81
N THR A 116 2.44 -0.46 -17.01
CA THR A 116 3.84 -0.13 -16.74
C THR A 116 4.73 -1.32 -17.09
N PRO A 117 5.86 -1.11 -17.79
CA PRO A 117 6.71 -2.22 -18.24
C PRO A 117 7.46 -2.89 -17.09
N MET A 118 7.64 -2.17 -15.98
CA MET A 118 8.33 -2.64 -14.79
C MET A 118 7.78 -1.98 -13.53
N ILE A 119 8.01 -2.62 -12.38
CA ILE A 119 7.75 -2.02 -11.07
C ILE A 119 8.84 -0.99 -10.81
N SER A 120 8.46 0.26 -10.55
CA SER A 120 9.43 1.33 -10.29
C SER A 120 10.19 1.11 -8.99
N ASN A 121 11.41 1.64 -8.88
CA ASN A 121 12.19 1.61 -7.65
C ASN A 121 11.44 2.25 -6.47
N THR A 122 10.71 3.34 -6.73
CA THR A 122 9.86 3.98 -5.72
C THR A 122 8.80 3.01 -5.19
N CYS A 123 8.08 2.31 -6.07
CA CYS A 123 7.08 1.32 -5.67
C CYS A 123 7.70 0.15 -4.89
N LEU A 124 8.85 -0.37 -5.33
CA LEU A 124 9.56 -1.45 -4.63
C LEU A 124 9.97 -1.00 -3.22
N LYS A 125 10.49 0.23 -3.09
CA LYS A 125 10.87 0.82 -1.80
C LYS A 125 9.64 0.96 -0.89
N THR A 126 8.53 1.48 -1.41
CA THR A 126 7.28 1.60 -0.64
C THR A 126 6.82 0.24 -0.08
N MET A 127 6.91 -0.84 -0.88
CA MET A 127 6.56 -2.19 -0.39
C MET A 127 7.44 -2.63 0.78
N THR A 128 8.74 -2.31 0.75
CA THR A 128 9.66 -2.62 1.85
C THR A 128 9.48 -1.72 3.07
N ASP A 129 9.00 -0.48 2.88
CA ASP A 129 8.76 0.46 3.98
C ASP A 129 7.57 0.02 4.85
N LEU A 130 6.60 -0.75 4.30
CA LEU A 130 5.52 -1.36 5.08
C LEU A 130 6.04 -2.18 6.27
N ILE A 131 7.10 -2.97 6.05
CA ILE A 131 7.70 -3.81 7.08
C ILE A 131 8.25 -2.93 8.21
N LYS A 132 8.93 -1.84 7.84
CA LYS A 132 9.52 -0.91 8.82
C LYS A 132 8.44 -0.24 9.65
N ILE A 133 7.31 0.12 9.03
CA ILE A 133 6.16 0.72 9.73
C ILE A 133 5.61 -0.25 10.78
N PHE A 134 5.38 -1.52 10.42
CA PHE A 134 4.86 -2.50 11.40
C PHE A 134 5.85 -2.82 12.52
N VAL A 135 7.14 -2.94 12.20
CA VAL A 135 8.15 -3.15 13.25
C VAL A 135 8.22 -1.93 14.16
N GLN A 136 8.21 -0.71 13.61
CA GLN A 136 8.24 0.51 14.39
C GLN A 136 7.01 0.63 15.31
N GLU A 137 5.81 0.29 14.83
CA GLU A 137 4.60 0.28 15.66
C GLU A 137 4.74 -0.68 16.86
N GLU A 138 5.27 -1.88 16.64
CA GLU A 138 5.49 -2.86 17.70
C GLU A 138 6.57 -2.40 18.70
N GLU A 139 7.65 -1.79 18.21
CA GLU A 139 8.71 -1.24 19.06
C GLU A 139 8.21 -0.06 19.92
N GLU A 140 7.41 0.83 19.34
CA GLU A 140 6.79 1.93 20.07
C GLU A 140 5.85 1.42 21.17
N MET A 141 5.06 0.37 20.90
CA MET A 141 4.23 -0.28 21.91
C MET A 141 5.08 -0.95 23.01
N ALA A 142 6.14 -1.67 22.65
CA ALA A 142 7.01 -2.33 23.62
C ALA A 142 7.71 -1.33 24.54
N GLU A 143 8.12 -0.17 24.03
CA GLU A 143 8.80 0.87 24.83
C GLU A 143 7.87 1.46 25.91
N THR A 144 6.55 1.52 25.69
CA THR A 144 5.60 2.00 26.72
C THR A 144 5.51 1.09 27.95
N CYS A 145 5.90 -0.18 27.80
CA CYS A 145 5.79 -1.22 28.83
C CYS A 145 7.16 -1.70 29.32
N LYS A 146 8.22 -0.92 29.09
CA LYS A 146 9.60 -1.26 29.44
C LYS A 146 9.88 -1.08 30.93
N ASP A 147 10.95 -1.73 31.40
CA ASP A 147 11.53 -1.58 32.74
C ASP A 147 10.51 -1.75 33.88
N GLN A 148 9.63 -2.75 33.74
CA GLN A 148 8.66 -3.05 34.78
C GLN A 148 9.39 -3.66 35.99
N GLN A 149 8.92 -3.34 37.19
CA GLN A 149 9.54 -3.82 38.42
C GLN A 149 9.35 -5.33 38.61
N ASP A 150 8.28 -5.90 38.02
CA ASP A 150 7.95 -7.31 38.08
C ASP A 150 8.66 -8.09 36.94
N ILE A 151 9.48 -9.07 37.34
CA ILE A 151 10.23 -9.94 36.43
C ILE A 151 9.28 -10.75 35.53
N LEU A 152 8.14 -11.22 36.06
CA LEU A 152 7.18 -12.00 35.28
C LEU A 152 6.53 -11.15 34.18
N VAL A 153 6.30 -9.87 34.46
CA VAL A 153 5.76 -8.92 33.48
C VAL A 153 6.77 -8.66 32.37
N ASN A 154 8.05 -8.49 32.69
CA ASN A 154 9.08 -8.32 31.67
C ASN A 154 9.20 -9.55 30.75
N ILE A 155 9.22 -10.76 31.33
CA ILE A 155 9.24 -12.01 30.55
C ILE A 155 8.00 -12.12 29.64
N HIS A 156 6.82 -11.76 30.16
CA HIS A 156 5.59 -11.75 29.38
C HIS A 156 5.67 -10.77 28.21
N ASN A 157 6.07 -9.52 28.46
CA ASN A 157 6.18 -8.48 27.44
C ASN A 157 7.17 -8.85 26.34
N ASP A 158 8.33 -9.41 26.72
CA ASP A 158 9.32 -9.90 25.75
C ASP A 158 8.78 -11.05 24.90
N ALA A 159 8.02 -11.98 25.48
CA ALA A 159 7.39 -13.06 24.75
C ALA A 159 6.33 -12.56 23.76
N VAL A 160 5.53 -11.56 24.15
CA VAL A 160 4.54 -10.92 23.28
C VAL A 160 5.23 -10.20 22.12
N ARG A 161 6.24 -9.37 22.40
CA ARG A 161 7.01 -8.65 21.37
C ARG A 161 7.68 -9.62 20.40
N THR A 162 8.34 -10.65 20.91
CA THR A 162 8.99 -11.68 20.07
C THR A 162 7.98 -12.34 19.15
N ARG A 163 6.80 -12.71 19.66
CA ARG A 163 5.73 -13.32 18.86
C ARG A 163 5.23 -12.36 17.78
N ALA A 164 5.05 -11.08 18.09
CA ALA A 164 4.59 -10.08 17.13
C ALA A 164 5.60 -9.83 16.00
N LEU A 165 6.89 -9.69 16.33
CA LEU A 165 7.96 -9.52 15.33
C LEU A 165 8.12 -10.75 14.43
N VAL A 166 8.00 -11.96 15.00
CA VAL A 166 7.99 -13.21 14.22
C VAL A 166 6.78 -13.26 13.30
N HIS A 167 5.61 -12.82 13.77
CA HIS A 167 4.40 -12.76 12.96
C HIS A 167 4.54 -11.81 11.76
N ILE A 168 5.07 -10.59 11.96
CA ILE A 168 5.38 -9.64 10.88
C ILE A 168 6.36 -10.27 9.88
N THR A 169 7.38 -10.98 10.39
CA THR A 169 8.38 -11.63 9.56
C THR A 169 7.78 -12.72 8.67
N ASP A 170 6.95 -13.60 9.23
CA ASP A 170 6.40 -14.75 8.51
C ASP A 170 5.27 -14.35 7.55
N ILE A 171 4.41 -13.40 7.94
CA ILE A 171 3.24 -13.00 7.14
C ILE A 171 3.57 -11.95 6.08
N ILE A 172 4.52 -11.04 6.34
CA ILE A 172 4.80 -9.91 5.44
C ILE A 172 6.19 -10.05 4.81
N THR A 173 7.23 -10.14 5.64
CA THR A 173 8.62 -10.01 5.18
C THR A 173 9.05 -11.16 4.28
N LYS A 174 8.82 -12.39 4.74
CA LYS A 174 9.23 -13.61 4.04
C LYS A 174 8.51 -13.76 2.69
N PRO A 175 7.17 -13.61 2.58
CA PRO A 175 6.50 -13.62 1.29
C PRO A 175 7.04 -12.56 0.32
N LEU A 176 7.30 -11.34 0.80
CA LEU A 176 7.83 -10.27 -0.06
C LEU A 176 9.21 -10.60 -0.62
N ILE A 177 10.13 -11.13 0.21
CA ILE A 177 11.45 -11.58 -0.23
C ILE A 177 11.32 -12.67 -1.30
N LEU A 178 10.50 -13.69 -1.02
CA LEU A 178 10.26 -14.78 -1.98
C LEU A 178 9.69 -14.26 -3.30
N THR A 179 8.75 -13.31 -3.26
CA THR A 179 8.21 -12.67 -4.46
C THR A 179 9.29 -11.95 -5.26
N PHE A 180 10.18 -11.20 -4.61
CA PHE A 180 11.27 -10.49 -5.28
C PHE A 180 12.28 -11.45 -5.92
N GLU A 181 12.70 -12.48 -5.18
CA GLU A 181 13.63 -13.50 -5.69
C GLU A 181 13.04 -14.26 -6.87
N LYS A 182 11.79 -14.71 -6.75
CA LYS A 182 11.10 -15.44 -7.82
C LYS A 182 10.90 -14.57 -9.04
N ARG A 183 10.50 -13.30 -8.87
CA ARG A 183 10.36 -12.36 -9.99
C ARG A 183 11.69 -12.15 -10.71
N LEU A 184 12.79 -12.00 -9.98
CA LEU A 184 14.13 -11.87 -10.58
C LEU A 184 14.53 -13.12 -11.37
N ALA A 185 14.35 -14.31 -10.79
CA ALA A 185 14.66 -15.57 -11.45
C ALA A 185 13.84 -15.78 -12.74
N LEU A 186 12.52 -15.54 -12.67
CA LEU A 186 11.62 -15.66 -13.82
C LEU A 186 11.93 -14.63 -14.90
N ASN A 187 12.29 -13.40 -14.53
CA ASN A 187 12.70 -12.38 -15.50
C ASN A 187 13.99 -12.77 -16.23
N LYS A 188 14.99 -13.33 -15.52
CA LYS A 188 16.22 -13.85 -16.15
C LYS A 188 15.92 -14.96 -17.14
N LEU A 189 15.05 -15.90 -16.77
CA LEU A 189 14.62 -16.99 -17.65
C LEU A 189 13.92 -16.46 -18.92
N ARG A 190 12.94 -15.55 -18.75
CA ARG A 190 12.23 -14.92 -19.87
C ARG A 190 13.17 -14.10 -20.76
N ALA A 191 14.12 -13.38 -20.18
CA ALA A 191 15.11 -12.62 -20.94
C ALA A 191 16.01 -13.53 -21.80
N ALA A 192 16.44 -14.68 -21.29
CA ALA A 192 17.20 -15.65 -22.07
C ALA A 192 16.38 -16.20 -23.25
N TYR A 193 15.11 -16.56 -23.01
CA TYR A 193 14.19 -17.01 -24.05
C TYR A 193 13.97 -15.94 -25.14
N LEU A 194 13.68 -14.71 -24.75
CA LEU A 194 13.45 -13.60 -25.69
C LEU A 194 14.69 -13.29 -26.53
N ARG A 195 15.90 -13.40 -25.97
CA ARG A 195 17.14 -13.23 -26.74
C ARG A 195 17.31 -14.31 -27.82
N LYS A 196 16.93 -15.55 -27.52
CA LYS A 196 16.98 -16.64 -28.51
C LYS A 196 15.98 -16.38 -29.65
N GLN A 197 14.74 -16.03 -29.31
CA GLN A 197 13.74 -15.67 -30.33
C GLN A 197 14.17 -14.49 -31.19
N LEU A 198 14.81 -13.48 -30.59
CA LEU A 198 15.32 -12.33 -31.33
C LEU A 198 16.34 -12.75 -32.41
N GLN A 199 17.25 -13.67 -32.08
CA GLN A 199 18.22 -14.20 -33.04
C GLN A 199 17.54 -14.97 -34.19
N GLU A 200 16.56 -15.81 -33.87
CA GLU A 200 15.78 -16.57 -34.87
C GLU A 200 15.04 -15.62 -35.82
N LEU A 201 14.37 -14.59 -35.28
CA LEU A 201 13.64 -13.60 -36.09
C LEU A 201 14.58 -12.74 -36.96
N GLN A 202 15.73 -12.35 -36.43
CA GLN A 202 16.74 -11.64 -37.22
C GLN A 202 17.27 -12.49 -38.37
N GLY A 203 17.43 -13.80 -38.17
CA GLY A 203 17.79 -14.73 -39.24
C GLY A 203 16.74 -14.82 -40.35
N VAL A 204 15.46 -14.76 -39.99
CA VAL A 204 14.33 -14.76 -40.96
C VAL A 204 14.19 -13.43 -41.69
N CYS A 205 14.44 -12.30 -41.05
CA CYS A 205 14.33 -10.99 -41.69
C CYS A 205 15.53 -10.62 -42.58
N ASN A 206 16.68 -11.24 -42.38
CA ASN A 206 17.91 -10.98 -43.13
C ASN A 206 18.18 -11.99 -44.25
N GLY A 207 17.33 -13.01 -44.42
CA GLY A 207 17.38 -13.99 -45.50
C GLY A 207 16.25 -13.79 -46.49
#